data_AF-A0A7C7ECU5-F1
#
_entry.id   AF-A0A7C7ECU5-F1
#
_cell.length_a   1.000
_cell.length_b   1.000
_cell.length_c   1.000
_cell.angle_alpha   90.00
_cell.angle_beta   90.00
_cell.angle_gamma   90.00
#
_symmetry.space_group_name_H-M   'P 1'
#
loop_
_entity.id
_entity.type
_entity.pdbx_description
1 polymer ?
#
loop_
_entity_poly.entity_id
_entity_poly.type
_entity_poly.pdbx_seq_one_letter_code
_entity_poly.pdbx_strand_id
1 'polypeptide(L)' 'MDVKDKIKKEIDRLTGLIKENERITLQMPEYLRSNQIFLLELYKKQLNMLENELIKLEA' A
#
# COMPACT_ATOMS: atom_id res chain seq x y z
N MET A 1 -10.34 -11.57 -16.65
CA MET A 1 -9.18 -11.46 -15.74
C MET A 1 -9.59 -12.11 -14.44
N ASP A 2 -8.80 -13.08 -13.98
CA ASP A 2 -9.06 -13.85 -12.76
C ASP A 2 -9.08 -12.91 -11.53
N VAL A 3 -9.81 -13.29 -10.48
CA VAL A 3 -9.85 -12.56 -9.21
C VAL A 3 -8.44 -12.46 -8.61
N LYS A 4 -7.64 -13.53 -8.74
CA LYS A 4 -6.23 -13.54 -8.33
C LYS A 4 -5.41 -12.49 -9.08
N ASP A 5 -5.54 -12.43 -10.40
CA ASP A 5 -4.83 -11.44 -11.22
C ASP A 5 -5.21 -10.00 -10.86
N LYS A 6 -6.48 -9.77 -10.51
CA LYS A 6 -6.95 -8.46 -10.03
C LYS A 6 -6.29 -8.08 -8.71
N ILE A 7 -6.24 -9.01 -7.75
CA ILE A 7 -5.62 -8.77 -6.44
C ILE A 7 -4.12 -8.54 -6.59
N LYS A 8 -3.41 -9.35 -7.40
CA LYS A 8 -1.97 -9.17 -7.67
C LYS A 8 -1.67 -7.79 -8.27
N LYS A 9 -2.44 -7.37 -9.28
CA LYS A 9 -2.27 -6.03 -9.87
C LYS A 9 -2.52 -4.90 -8.88
N GLU A 10 -3.48 -5.07 -7.97
CA GLU A 10 -3.79 -4.06 -6.96
C GLU A 10 -2.70 -3.99 -5.88
N ILE A 11 -2.14 -5.13 -5.46
CA ILE A 11 -0.96 -5.22 -4.57
C ILE A 11 0.24 -4.49 -5.20
N ASP A 12 0.53 -4.75 -6.48
CA ASP A 12 1.62 -4.09 -7.20
C ASP A 12 1.41 -2.57 -7.29
N ARG A 13 0.19 -2.15 -7.63
CA ARG A 13 -0.19 -0.74 -7.71
C ARG A 13 -0.03 -0.04 -6.36
N LEU A 14 -0.55 -0.64 -5.30
CA LEU A 14 -0.54 -0.06 -3.95
C LEU A 14 0.88 -0.03 -3.37
N THR A 15 1.69 -1.06 -3.64
CA THR A 15 3.12 -1.10 -3.27
C THR A 15 3.90 0.04 -3.94
N GLY A 16 3.66 0.30 -5.23
CA GLY A 16 4.25 1.43 -5.94
C GLY A 16 3.85 2.78 -5.32
N LEU A 17 2.57 2.95 -5.00
CA LEU A 17 2.08 4.16 -4.35
C LEU A 17 2.68 4.38 -2.96
N ILE A 18 2.79 3.34 -2.14
CA ILE A 18 3.39 3.44 -0.80
C ILE A 18 4.84 3.91 -0.92
N LYS A 19 5.65 3.28 -1.79
CA LYS A 19 7.06 3.67 -1.99
C LYS A 19 7.21 5.12 -2.43
N GLU A 20 6.36 5.58 -3.35
CA GLU A 20 6.37 6.97 -3.80
C GLU A 20 5.99 7.94 -2.68
N ASN A 21 4.95 7.62 -1.92
CA ASN A 21 4.50 8.46 -0.81
C ASN A 21 5.53 8.49 0.33
N GLU A 22 6.22 7.39 0.62
CA GLU A 22 7.33 7.36 1.57
C GLU A 22 8.46 8.31 1.13
N ARG A 23 8.83 8.25 -0.16
CA ARG A 23 9.85 9.14 -0.74
C ARG A 23 9.46 10.62 -0.63
N ILE A 24 8.20 10.96 -0.90
CA ILE A 24 7.69 12.33 -0.78
C ILE A 24 7.69 12.77 0.69
N THR A 25 7.24 11.90 1.61
CA THR A 25 7.17 12.20 3.05
C THR A 25 8.53 12.60 3.62
N LEU A 26 9.60 11.92 3.17
CA LEU A 26 10.98 12.24 3.60
C LEU A 26 11.43 13.63 3.14
N GLN A 27 10.91 14.13 2.03
CA GLN A 27 11.21 15.47 1.50
C GLN A 27 10.33 16.56 2.11
N MET A 28 9.24 16.20 2.79
CA MET A 28 8.36 17.16 3.44
C MET A 28 9.01 17.72 4.72
N PRO A 29 8.76 19.00 5.05
CA PRO A 29 9.05 19.54 6.37
C PRO A 29 8.35 18.72 7.46
N GLU A 30 9.03 18.51 8.59
CA GLU A 30 8.58 17.61 9.66
C GLU A 30 7.16 17.93 10.16
N TYR A 31 6.85 19.23 10.32
CA TYR A 31 5.54 19.71 10.77
C TYR A 31 4.38 19.39 9.81
N LEU A 32 4.65 18.96 8.57
CA LEU A 32 3.64 18.53 7.59
C LEU A 32 3.55 17.01 7.44
N ARG A 33 4.43 16.23 8.08
CA ARG A 33 4.54 14.78 7.85
C ARG A 33 3.45 13.98 8.54
N SER A 34 2.88 14.46 9.63
CA SER A 34 1.95 13.70 10.49
C SER A 34 0.79 13.09 9.72
N ASN A 35 0.10 13.89 8.90
CA ASN A 35 -1.01 13.42 8.07
C ASN A 35 -0.56 12.40 7.01
N GLN A 36 0.62 12.63 6.44
CA GLN A 36 1.16 11.76 5.39
C GLN A 36 1.61 10.39 5.95
N ILE A 37 2.20 10.38 7.15
CA ILE A 37 2.56 9.15 7.87
C ILE A 37 1.29 8.35 8.20
N PHE A 38 0.24 9.02 8.70
CA PHE A 38 -1.04 8.36 8.97
C PHE A 38 -1.64 7.70 7.72
N LEU A 39 -1.64 8.40 6.58
CA LEU A 39 -2.11 7.84 5.31
C LEU A 39 -1.26 6.66 4.85
N LEU A 40 0.07 6.72 4.99
CA LEU A 40 0.97 5.62 4.67
C LEU A 40 0.68 4.37 5.51
N GLU A 41 0.39 4.53 6.80
CA GLU A 41 0.01 3.41 7.67
C GLU A 41 -1.32 2.77 7.21
N LEU A 42 -2.29 3.57 6.79
CA LEU A 42 -3.55 3.05 6.25
C LEU A 42 -3.33 2.24 4.97
N TYR A 43 -2.51 2.74 4.05
CA TYR A 43 -2.17 2.00 2.83
C TYR A 43 -1.42 0.70 3.13
N LYS A 44 -0.49 0.70 4.09
CA LYS A 44 0.19 -0.54 4.53
C LYS A 44 -0.78 -1.57 5.11
N LYS A 45 -1.78 -1.13 5.87
CA LYS A 45 -2.84 -2.02 6.37
C LYS A 45 -3.68 -2.60 5.22
N GLN A 46 -4.05 -1.77 4.25
CA GLN A 46 -4.77 -2.21 3.05
C GLN A 46 -3.98 -3.23 2.23
N LEU A 47 -2.68 -2.99 2.03
CA LEU A 47 -1.79 -3.91 1.34
C LEU A 47 -1.76 -5.27 2.04
N ASN A 48 -1.56 -5.29 3.36
CA ASN A 48 -1.55 -6.51 4.15
C ASN A 48 -2.89 -7.28 4.06
N MET A 49 -4.03 -6.58 4.03
CA MET A 49 -5.33 -7.23 3.84
C MET A 49 -5.43 -7.93 2.47
N LEU A 50 -4.97 -7.27 1.40
CA LEU A 50 -4.95 -7.85 0.05
C LEU A 50 -3.98 -9.03 -0.07
N GLU A 51 -2.80 -8.93 0.53
CA GLU A 51 -1.82 -10.02 0.57
C GLU A 51 -2.38 -11.25 1.29
N ASN A 52 -3.06 -11.06 2.43
CA ASN A 52 -3.73 -12.14 3.15
C ASN A 52 -4.89 -12.75 2.35
N GLU A 53 -5.66 -11.93 1.63
CA GLU A 53 -6.71 -12.44 0.75
C GLU A 53 -6.13 -13.27 -0.39
N LEU A 54 -5.02 -12.84 -0.98
CA LEU A 54 -4.33 -13.60 -2.01
C LEU A 54 -3.83 -14.95 -1.48
N ILE A 55 -3.21 -14.98 -0.30
CA ILE A 55 -2.76 -16.22 0.36
C ILE A 55 -3.93 -17.19 0.54
N LYS A 56 -5.11 -16.71 0.98
CA LYS A 56 -6.31 -17.54 1.12
C LYS A 56 -6.83 -18.10 -0.20
N LEU A 57 -6.61 -17.41 -1.31
CA LEU A 57 -6.98 -17.88 -2.64
C LEU A 57 -5.93 -18.84 -3.23
N GLU A 58 -4.68 -18.79 -2.75
CA GLU A 58 -3.59 -19.69 -3.15
C GLU A 58 -3.55 -20.98 -2.32
N ALA A 59 -4.13 -20.98 -1.12
CA ALA A 59 -4.36 -22.16 -0.27
C ALA A 59 -5.47 -23.08 -0.82
#